data_AF-A0A7W4C1X2-F1
#
_entry.id   AF-A0A7W4C1X2-F1
#
_cell.length_a   1.000
_cell.length_b   1.000
_cell.length_c   1.000
_cell.angle_alpha   90.00
_cell.angle_beta   90.00
_cell.angle_gamma   90.00
#
_symmetry.space_group_name_H-M   'P 1'
#
loop_
_entity.id
_entity.type
_entity.pdbx_description
1 polymer ?
#
loop_
_entity_poly.entity_id
_entity_poly.type
_entity_poly.pdbx_seq_one_letter_code
_entity_poly.pdbx_strand_id
1 'polypeptide(L)'
;MDMPTPCPHCGNVVELNDMVSHPNEFKSMLCEDCHDLIETENNQGSFTDDYGNKLTWVATPDDGLLEIYVNGKNITTWGYEDDPEALFSDFMAIWNKAQASTKSSNGGAA
;
A
#
# COMPACT_ATOMS: atom_id res chain seq x y z
N MET A 1 -24.80 -24.92 16.30
CA MET A 1 -25.03 -23.72 17.11
C MET A 1 -23.72 -22.99 17.08
N ASP A 2 -23.53 -22.21 16.03
CA ASP A 2 -22.31 -21.43 15.82
C ASP A 2 -22.25 -20.37 16.92
N MET A 3 -21.07 -20.23 17.52
CA MET A 3 -20.89 -19.41 18.70
C MET A 3 -20.63 -17.96 18.24
N PRO A 4 -21.58 -17.03 18.46
CA PRO A 4 -21.38 -15.64 18.11
C PRO A 4 -20.22 -15.07 18.92
N THR A 5 -19.16 -14.65 18.23
CA THR A 5 -17.92 -14.16 18.82
C THR A 5 -17.70 -12.71 18.40
N PRO A 6 -17.54 -11.76 19.35
CA PRO A 6 -17.28 -10.37 19.02
C PRO A 6 -15.85 -10.20 18.49
N CYS A 7 -15.71 -9.53 17.35
CA CYS A 7 -14.41 -9.11 16.84
C CYS A 7 -13.74 -8.13 17.82
N PRO A 8 -12.50 -8.36 18.25
CA PRO A 8 -11.82 -7.51 19.23
C PRO A 8 -11.47 -6.11 18.68
N HIS A 9 -11.48 -5.92 17.35
CA HIS A 9 -11.13 -4.65 16.71
C HIS A 9 -12.34 -3.74 16.47
N CYS A 10 -13.46 -4.28 15.96
CA CYS A 10 -14.66 -3.48 15.64
C CYS A 10 -15.85 -3.74 16.58
N GLY A 11 -15.82 -4.80 17.39
CA GLY A 11 -16.93 -5.18 18.28
C GLY A 11 -18.11 -5.85 17.58
N ASN A 12 -18.05 -6.05 16.26
CA ASN A 12 -19.09 -6.76 15.51
C ASN A 12 -19.11 -8.23 15.90
N VAL A 13 -20.33 -8.76 16.11
CA VAL A 13 -20.54 -10.17 16.43
C VAL A 13 -20.56 -10.96 15.13
N VAL A 14 -19.55 -11.81 14.95
CA VAL A 14 -19.40 -12.69 13.80
C VAL A 14 -19.36 -14.15 14.26
N GLU A 15 -19.49 -15.12 13.36
CA GLU A 15 -19.33 -16.52 13.75
C GLU A 15 -17.84 -16.81 14.01
N LEU A 16 -17.55 -17.69 14.97
CA LEU A 16 -16.16 -18.05 15.29
C LEU A 16 -15.38 -18.61 14.08
N ASN A 17 -16.08 -19.27 13.15
CA ASN A 17 -15.48 -19.82 11.94
C ASN A 17 -15.16 -18.74 10.89
N ASP A 18 -15.76 -17.56 11.00
CA ASP A 18 -15.55 -16.41 10.12
C ASP A 18 -14.46 -15.47 10.67
N MET A 19 -13.73 -15.91 11.71
CA MET A 19 -12.61 -15.17 12.25
C MET A 19 -11.30 -15.58 11.58
N VAL A 20 -10.56 -14.59 11.09
CA VAL A 20 -9.26 -14.72 10.43
C VAL A 20 -8.13 -14.19 11.31
N SER A 21 -6.92 -14.73 11.13
CA SER A 21 -5.74 -14.30 11.89
C SER A 21 -5.37 -12.86 11.59
N HIS A 22 -5.05 -12.06 12.61
CA HIS A 22 -4.63 -10.67 12.41
C HIS A 22 -3.34 -10.60 11.56
N PRO A 23 -3.27 -9.75 10.51
CA PRO A 23 -2.12 -9.71 9.58
C PRO A 23 -0.77 -9.46 10.26
N ASN A 24 -0.78 -8.56 11.26
CA ASN A 24 0.42 -8.15 12.01
C ASN A 24 0.57 -8.83 13.40
N GLU A 25 -0.46 -9.52 13.93
CA GLU A 25 -0.44 -10.09 15.29
C GLU A 25 -0.83 -11.57 15.31
N PHE A 26 0.16 -12.44 15.47
CA PHE A 26 -0.03 -13.90 15.41
C PHE A 26 -0.96 -14.50 16.49
N LYS A 27 -1.34 -13.73 17.52
CA LYS A 27 -2.18 -14.19 18.63
C LYS A 27 -3.60 -13.62 18.63
N SER A 28 -3.92 -12.74 17.69
CA SER A 28 -5.22 -12.08 17.62
C SER A 28 -6.00 -12.58 16.41
N MET A 29 -7.30 -12.80 16.58
CA MET A 29 -8.22 -13.14 15.50
C MET A 29 -9.21 -11.99 15.31
N LEU A 30 -9.48 -11.66 14.06
CA LEU A 30 -10.33 -10.56 13.61
C LEU A 30 -11.46 -11.09 12.74
N CYS A 31 -12.51 -10.31 12.53
CA CYS A 31 -13.44 -10.59 11.43
C CYS A 31 -12.77 -10.29 10.08
N GLU A 32 -13.27 -10.91 9.00
CA GLU A 32 -12.80 -10.69 7.62
C GLU A 32 -12.74 -9.20 7.26
N ASP A 33 -13.78 -8.42 7.57
CA ASP A 33 -13.78 -6.97 7.29
C ASP A 33 -12.59 -6.22 7.90
N CYS A 34 -12.18 -6.59 9.13
CA CYS A 34 -11.06 -5.95 9.80
C CYS A 34 -9.71 -6.46 9.28
N HIS A 35 -9.65 -7.73 8.89
CA HIS A 35 -8.49 -8.29 8.23
C HIS A 35 -8.20 -7.54 6.91
N ASP A 36 -9.21 -7.42 6.05
CA ASP A 36 -9.09 -6.79 4.74
C ASP A 36 -8.74 -5.31 4.84
N LEU A 37 -9.29 -4.60 5.83
CA LEU A 37 -8.94 -3.20 6.11
C LEU A 37 -7.45 -3.05 6.46
N ILE A 38 -6.94 -3.88 7.38
CA ILE A 38 -5.55 -3.81 7.83
C ILE A 38 -4.60 -4.23 6.70
N GLU A 39 -4.97 -5.23 5.94
CA GLU A 39 -4.21 -5.66 4.77
C GLU A 39 -4.16 -4.55 3.71
N THR A 40 -5.30 -3.91 3.40
CA THR A 40 -5.37 -2.76 2.50
C THR A 40 -4.50 -1.60 3.00
N GLU A 41 -4.55 -1.28 4.29
CA GLU A 41 -3.72 -0.23 4.91
C GLU A 41 -2.23 -0.54 4.86
N ASN A 42 -1.84 -1.79 5.11
CA ASN A 42 -0.44 -2.22 5.02
C ASN A 42 0.08 -2.20 3.58
N ASN A 43 -0.79 -2.52 2.62
CA ASN A 43 -0.43 -2.66 1.21
C ASN A 43 -0.42 -1.33 0.45
N GLN A 44 -0.91 -0.24 1.06
CA GLN A 44 -0.89 1.08 0.45
C GLN A 44 -0.11 2.08 1.30
N GLY A 45 0.40 3.12 0.66
CA GLY A 45 1.06 4.17 1.40
C GLY A 45 1.29 5.43 0.60
N SER A 46 1.73 6.46 1.31
CA SER A 46 2.12 7.71 0.68
C SER A 46 3.31 8.32 1.39
N PHE A 47 4.17 8.94 0.61
CA PHE A 47 5.32 9.67 1.09
C PHE A 47 5.39 11.00 0.34
N THR A 48 5.64 12.09 1.05
CA THR A 48 5.88 13.40 0.44
C THR A 48 7.31 13.79 0.77
N ASP A 49 8.09 14.11 -0.25
CA ASP A 49 9.46 14.56 -0.04
C ASP A 49 9.54 16.06 0.34
N ASP A 50 10.74 16.52 0.69
CA ASP A 50 11.02 17.91 1.04
C ASP A 50 10.83 18.90 -0.14
N TYR A 51 10.73 18.39 -1.37
CA TYR A 51 10.51 19.17 -2.58
C TYR A 51 9.02 19.29 -2.94
N GLY A 52 8.12 18.63 -2.19
CA GLY A 52 6.68 18.62 -2.45
C GLY A 52 6.22 17.57 -3.45
N ASN A 53 7.07 16.61 -3.84
CA ASN A 53 6.68 15.48 -4.66
C ASN A 53 5.94 14.46 -3.80
N LYS A 54 4.75 14.07 -4.26
CA LYS A 54 3.91 13.06 -3.63
C LYS A 54 4.08 11.72 -4.31
N LEU A 55 4.65 10.77 -3.58
CA LEU A 55 4.68 9.35 -3.90
C LEU A 55 3.48 8.67 -3.26
N THR A 56 2.73 7.86 -3.99
CA THR A 56 1.76 6.93 -3.41
C THR A 56 1.96 5.55 -4.03
N TRP A 57 1.68 4.49 -3.28
CA TRP A 57 1.73 3.12 -3.80
C TRP A 57 0.54 2.31 -3.30
N VAL A 58 0.14 1.33 -4.09
CA VAL A 58 -0.86 0.31 -3.77
C VAL A 58 -0.31 -1.02 -4.25
N ALA A 59 -0.16 -1.97 -3.34
CA ALA A 59 0.25 -3.33 -3.63
C ALA A 59 -0.99 -4.24 -3.62
N THR A 60 -1.08 -5.12 -4.61
CA THR A 60 -2.08 -6.18 -4.65
C THR A 60 -1.33 -7.51 -4.69
N PRO A 61 -1.00 -8.10 -3.52
CA PRO A 61 -0.17 -9.31 -3.43
C PRO A 61 -0.76 -10.50 -4.18
N ASP A 62 -2.09 -10.64 -4.18
CA ASP A 62 -2.81 -11.75 -4.84
C ASP A 62 -2.60 -11.78 -6.35
N ASP A 63 -2.57 -10.59 -6.98
CA ASP A 63 -2.30 -10.43 -8.41
C ASP A 63 -0.82 -10.19 -8.69
N GLY A 64 0.02 -10.09 -7.65
CA GLY A 64 1.43 -9.69 -7.77
C GLY A 64 1.65 -8.29 -8.37
N LEU A 65 0.63 -7.44 -8.34
CA LEU A 65 0.61 -6.11 -8.94
C LEU A 65 1.10 -5.06 -7.94
N LEU A 66 1.92 -4.11 -8.41
CA LEU A 66 2.32 -2.93 -7.65
C LEU A 66 2.05 -1.68 -8.48
N GLU A 67 1.13 -0.85 -8.00
CA GLU A 67 0.82 0.44 -8.60
C GLU A 67 1.54 1.56 -7.84
N ILE A 68 2.42 2.28 -8.53
CA ILE A 68 3.15 3.41 -7.95
C ILE A 68 2.73 4.68 -8.66
N TYR A 69 2.44 5.75 -7.92
CA TYR A 69 2.08 7.05 -8.45
C TYR A 69 3.07 8.09 -7.97
N VAL A 70 3.62 8.88 -8.90
CA VAL A 70 4.49 10.02 -8.60
C VAL A 70 3.83 11.29 -9.10
N ASN A 71 3.47 12.20 -8.19
CA ASN A 71 2.74 13.45 -8.49
C ASN A 71 1.47 13.21 -9.32
N GLY A 72 0.76 12.11 -9.04
CA GLY A 72 -0.45 11.70 -9.75
C GLY A 72 -0.22 11.03 -11.12
N LYS A 73 1.05 10.80 -11.54
CA LYS A 73 1.37 9.98 -12.71
C LYS A 73 1.55 8.54 -12.30
N ASN A 74 0.76 7.65 -12.90
CA ASN A 74 0.78 6.22 -12.63
C ASN A 74 1.98 5.52 -13.31
N ILE A 75 2.61 4.64 -12.56
CA ILE A 75 3.59 3.61 -12.93
C ILE A 75 3.00 2.29 -12.42
N THR A 76 2.15 1.66 -13.21
CA THR A 76 1.63 0.33 -12.90
C THR A 76 2.62 -0.70 -13.40
N THR A 77 3.05 -1.64 -12.55
CA THR A 77 3.84 -2.78 -12.99
C THR A 77 3.61 -4.02 -12.12
N TRP A 78 4.03 -5.18 -12.60
CA TRP A 78 3.95 -6.46 -11.90
C TRP A 78 5.23 -6.64 -11.10
N GLY A 79 5.12 -6.72 -9.77
CA GLY A 79 6.27 -6.66 -8.86
C GLY A 79 6.69 -8.01 -8.27
N TYR A 80 5.76 -8.98 -8.17
CA TYR A 80 5.99 -10.19 -7.38
C TYR A 80 6.31 -11.46 -8.18
N GLU A 81 6.02 -11.50 -9.49
CA GLU A 81 6.16 -12.76 -10.25
C GLU A 81 7.42 -12.87 -11.13
N ASP A 82 8.02 -11.80 -11.68
CA ASP A 82 9.12 -11.99 -12.66
C ASP A 82 10.31 -11.01 -12.67
N ASP A 83 10.26 -9.78 -12.12
CA ASP A 83 11.46 -8.90 -12.12
C ASP A 83 11.38 -7.69 -11.14
N PRO A 84 11.70 -7.87 -9.85
CA PRO A 84 11.72 -6.76 -8.89
C PRO A 84 12.80 -5.71 -9.19
N GLU A 85 13.84 -6.07 -9.96
CA GLU A 85 14.93 -5.16 -10.34
C GLU A 85 14.48 -4.20 -11.46
N ALA A 86 13.72 -4.70 -12.45
CA ALA A 86 13.10 -3.87 -13.47
C ALA A 86 12.12 -2.85 -12.86
N LEU A 87 11.29 -3.30 -11.90
CA LEU A 87 10.39 -2.43 -11.14
C LEU A 87 11.16 -1.28 -10.45
N PHE A 88 12.25 -1.61 -9.74
CA PHE A 88 13.05 -0.60 -9.06
C PHE A 88 13.68 0.40 -10.06
N SER A 89 14.16 -0.09 -11.20
CA SER A 89 14.73 0.74 -12.26
C SER A 89 13.70 1.73 -12.85
N ASP A 90 12.50 1.25 -13.18
CA ASP A 90 11.43 2.09 -13.74
C ASP A 90 10.93 3.13 -12.73
N PHE A 91 10.77 2.72 -11.47
CA PHE A 91 10.48 3.63 -10.37
C PHE A 91 11.52 4.75 -10.26
N MET A 92 12.82 4.39 -10.19
CA MET A 92 13.91 5.35 -10.07
C MET A 92 13.97 6.30 -11.27
N ALA A 93 13.69 5.82 -12.49
CA ALA A 93 13.67 6.65 -13.68
C ALA A 93 12.59 7.73 -13.61
N ILE A 94 11.39 7.39 -13.12
CA ILE A 94 10.27 8.33 -13.03
C ILE A 94 10.41 9.24 -11.82
N TRP A 95 10.88 8.72 -10.69
CA TRP A 95 11.24 9.50 -9.52
C TRP A 95 12.27 10.58 -9.86
N ASN A 96 13.36 10.22 -10.53
CA ASN A 96 14.40 11.17 -10.95
C ASN A 96 13.85 12.24 -11.91
N LYS A 97 12.94 11.88 -12.83
CA LYS A 97 12.25 12.85 -13.70
C LYS A 97 11.37 13.81 -12.89
N ALA A 98 10.64 13.31 -11.90
CA ALA A 98 9.83 14.14 -11.01
C ALA A 98 10.71 15.11 -10.22
N GLN A 99 11.78 14.62 -9.59
CA GLN A 99 12.76 15.45 -8.87
C GLN A 99 13.36 16.55 -9.75
N ALA A 100 13.74 16.25 -10.99
CA ALA A 100 14.30 17.22 -11.92
C ALA A 100 13.29 18.32 -12.31
N SER A 101 12.01 17.96 -12.45
CA SER A 101 10.94 18.93 -12.74
C SER A 101 10.75 19.92 -11.60
N THR A 102 10.87 19.45 -10.35
CA THR A 102 10.65 20.26 -9.13
C THR A 102 11.86 21.12 -8.79
N LYS A 103 13.09 20.65 -9.07
CA LYS A 103 14.31 21.49 -8.99
C LYS A 103 14.29 22.63 -10.01
N SER A 104 13.76 22.40 -11.20
CA SER A 104 13.65 23.44 -12.22
C SER A 104 12.63 24.53 -11.85
N SER A 105 11.58 24.20 -11.07
CA SER A 105 10.62 25.19 -10.57
C SER A 105 11.09 25.99 -9.35
N ASN A 106 12.00 25.44 -8.53
CA ASN A 106 12.55 26.13 -7.35
C ASN A 106 13.81 26.97 -7.65
N GLY A 107 14.39 26.88 -8.86
CA GLY A 107 15.52 27.72 -9.29
C GLY A 107 15.16 29.14 -9.74
N GLY A 108 13.91 29.58 -9.52
CA GLY A 108 13.36 30.84 -10.01
C GLY A 108 12.97 31.86 -8.93
N ALA A 109 13.49 31.76 -7.71
CA ALA A 109 13.35 32.81 -6.70
C ALA A 109 14.75 33.29 -6.28
N ALA A 110 15.21 34.32 -7.00
CA ALA A 110 16.30 35.20 -6.58
C ALA A 110 15.83 36.13 -5.46
#